data_AF-F4D206-F1
#
_entry.id   AF-F4D206-F1
#
_cell.length_a   1.000
_cell.length_b   1.000
_cell.length_c   1.000
_cell.angle_alpha   90.00
_cell.angle_beta   90.00
_cell.angle_gamma   90.00
#
_symmetry.space_group_name_H-M   'P 1'
#
loop_
_entity.id
_entity.type
_entity.pdbx_description
1 polymer ?
#
loop_
_entity_poly.entity_id
_entity_poly.type
_entity_poly.pdbx_seq_one_letter_code
_entity_poly.pdbx_strand_id
1 'polypeptide(L)'
;MPFGPGLVIRRQLLCPVCGTLLADAAYRRLPPNLTLRAADGTIMQPTSAAVLLAQLQPGARSEDPRARYVEQNLGELVYELRCVAGHQVLRTMPEIVRRIRTARGHGTTV
;
A
#
# COMPACT_ATOMS: atom_id res chain seq x y z
N MET A 1 -9.97 -7.36 30.53
CA MET A 1 -10.85 -7.41 29.34
C MET A 1 -10.11 -8.13 28.23
N PRO A 2 -10.42 -9.40 27.89
CA PRO A 2 -9.73 -10.10 26.82
C PRO A 2 -10.35 -9.69 25.47
N PHE A 3 -9.63 -8.90 24.70
CA PHE A 3 -9.93 -8.71 23.28
C PHE A 3 -9.74 -10.07 22.60
N GLY A 4 -10.83 -10.68 22.12
CA GLY A 4 -10.76 -11.91 21.32
C GLY A 4 -9.81 -11.76 20.13
N PRO A 5 -9.37 -12.86 19.49
CA PRO A 5 -8.42 -12.81 18.38
C PRO A 5 -9.06 -12.04 17.22
N GLY A 6 -8.85 -10.71 17.20
CA GLY A 6 -9.21 -9.90 16.07
C GLY A 6 -8.49 -10.49 14.88
N LEU A 7 -9.23 -10.97 13.87
CA LEU A 7 -8.65 -11.53 12.66
C LEU A 7 -7.79 -10.44 11.99
N VAL A 8 -6.51 -10.42 12.36
CA VAL A 8 -5.47 -9.64 11.71
C VAL A 8 -4.87 -10.57 10.66
N ILE A 9 -5.14 -10.25 9.40
CA ILE A 9 -4.55 -10.95 8.26
C ILE A 9 -3.21 -10.27 8.00
N ARG A 10 -2.12 -10.98 8.27
CA ARG A 10 -0.77 -10.53 7.94
C ARG A 10 -0.31 -11.17 6.64
N ARG A 11 0.17 -10.36 5.71
CA ARG A 11 0.69 -10.80 4.41
C ARG A 11 1.85 -9.97 3.96
N GLN A 12 2.82 -10.63 3.37
CA GLN A 12 3.93 -9.97 2.70
C GLN A 12 3.47 -9.48 1.33
N LEU A 13 3.66 -8.20 1.06
CA LEU A 13 3.50 -7.60 -0.26
C LEU A 13 4.85 -7.73 -0.97
N LEU A 14 4.85 -8.43 -2.09
CA LEU A 14 6.02 -8.67 -2.91
C LEU A 14 5.98 -7.78 -4.15
N CYS A 15 7.15 -7.33 -4.58
CA CYS A 15 7.29 -6.54 -5.79
C CYS A 15 6.91 -7.39 -7.00
N PRO A 16 5.99 -6.92 -7.88
CA PRO A 16 5.61 -7.67 -9.08
C PRO A 16 6.76 -7.76 -10.10
N VAL A 17 7.74 -6.86 -10.01
CA VAL A 17 8.88 -6.79 -10.95
C VAL A 17 9.99 -7.76 -10.56
N CYS A 18 10.40 -7.76 -9.28
CA CYS A 18 11.58 -8.52 -8.82
C CYS A 18 11.27 -9.58 -7.76
N GLY A 19 10.01 -9.71 -7.31
CA GLY A 19 9.61 -10.70 -6.30
C GLY A 19 10.08 -10.40 -4.86
N THR A 20 10.87 -9.35 -4.65
CA THR A 20 11.39 -8.97 -3.32
C THR A 20 10.29 -8.37 -2.44
N LEU A 21 10.45 -8.48 -1.12
CA LEU A 21 9.56 -7.86 -0.14
C LEU A 21 9.50 -6.33 -0.33
N LEU A 22 8.30 -5.82 -0.58
CA LEU A 22 7.98 -4.39 -0.50
C LEU A 22 7.66 -4.01 0.94
N ALA A 23 6.70 -4.73 1.53
CA ALA A 23 6.16 -4.39 2.84
C ALA A 23 5.37 -5.56 3.44
N ASP A 24 5.32 -5.64 4.76
CA ASP A 24 4.37 -6.46 5.50
C ASP A 24 3.06 -5.69 5.70
N ALA A 25 1.97 -6.24 5.17
CA ALA A 25 0.64 -5.72 5.38
C ALA A 25 -0.07 -6.46 6.51
N ALA A 26 -0.60 -5.71 7.47
CA ALA A 26 -1.45 -6.21 8.53
C ALA A 26 -2.84 -5.58 8.38
N TYR A 27 -3.80 -6.39 7.93
CA TYR A 27 -5.20 -5.98 7.80
C TYR A 27 -6.02 -6.53 8.97
N ARG A 28 -6.49 -5.65 9.84
CA ARG A 28 -7.43 -5.96 10.90
C ARG A 28 -8.86 -5.79 10.36
N ARG A 29 -9.70 -6.81 10.52
CA ARG A 29 -11.12 -6.75 10.10
C ARG A 29 -12.00 -5.93 11.05
N LEU A 30 -11.74 -5.97 12.35
CA LEU A 30 -12.59 -5.33 13.36
C LEU A 30 -11.75 -4.70 14.50
N PRO A 31 -11.73 -3.36 14.63
CA PRO A 31 -12.14 -2.38 13.62
C PRO A 31 -11.29 -2.48 12.34
N PRO A 32 -11.83 -2.06 11.18
CA PRO A 32 -11.12 -2.13 9.90
C PRO A 32 -9.89 -1.21 9.91
N ASN A 33 -8.69 -1.79 9.92
CA ASN A 33 -7.45 -1.02 9.89
C ASN A 33 -6.43 -1.76 9.02
N LEU A 34 -5.83 -1.06 8.06
CA LEU A 34 -4.69 -1.56 7.31
C LEU A 34 -3.44 -0.85 7.81
N THR A 35 -2.49 -1.63 8.32
CA THR A 35 -1.15 -1.14 8.66
C THR A 35 -0.17 -1.76 7.68
N LEU A 36 0.60 -0.93 6.99
CA LEU A 36 1.70 -1.40 6.14
C LEU A 36 3.02 -1.10 6.83
N ARG A 37 3.92 -2.06 6.84
CA ARG A 37 5.26 -1.93 7.39
C ARG A 37 6.27 -2.19 6.30
N ALA A 38 7.08 -1.20 5.98
CA ALA A 38 8.13 -1.34 4.98
C ALA A 38 9.20 -2.34 5.45
N ALA A 39 10.04 -2.80 4.52
CA ALA A 39 11.08 -3.80 4.80
C ALA A 39 12.14 -3.32 5.81
N ASP A 40 12.30 -2.01 5.96
CA ASP A 40 13.14 -1.36 6.97
C ASP A 40 12.49 -1.33 8.38
N GLY A 41 11.24 -1.78 8.49
CA GLY A 41 10.48 -1.79 9.73
C GLY A 41 9.65 -0.53 9.97
N THR A 42 9.70 0.45 9.07
CA THR A 42 8.95 1.72 9.17
C THR A 42 7.47 1.49 8.89
N ILE A 43 6.58 2.04 9.72
CA ILE A 43 5.14 2.01 9.45
C ILE A 43 4.81 3.05 8.41
N MET A 44 4.30 2.61 7.26
CA MET A 44 3.86 3.49 6.19
C MET A 44 2.45 4.00 6.51
N GLN A 45 2.30 5.32 6.49
CA GLN A 45 1.01 5.96 6.64
C GLN A 45 0.33 6.07 5.28
N PRO A 46 -0.97 5.75 5.17
CA PRO A 46 -1.72 6.06 3.97
C PRO A 46 -1.71 7.56 3.74
N THR A 47 -1.46 7.99 2.51
CA THR A 47 -1.63 9.38 2.11
C THR A 47 -2.84 9.46 1.19
N SER A 48 -3.69 10.47 1.35
CA SER A 48 -4.80 10.66 0.40
C SER A 48 -4.24 11.05 -0.96
N ALA A 49 -4.84 10.51 -2.01
CA ALA A 49 -4.47 10.83 -3.39
C ALA A 49 -4.48 12.35 -3.64
N ALA A 50 -5.49 13.05 -3.12
CA ALA A 50 -5.59 14.50 -3.19
C ALA A 50 -4.38 15.23 -2.55
N VAL A 51 -3.89 14.76 -1.40
CA VAL A 51 -2.71 15.36 -0.74
C VAL A 51 -1.44 15.06 -1.52
N LEU A 52 -1.28 13.85 -2.05
CA LEU A 52 -0.12 13.48 -2.86
C LEU A 52 -0.06 14.33 -4.15
N LEU A 53 -1.20 14.58 -4.79
CA LEU A 53 -1.30 15.48 -5.94
C LEU A 53 -1.06 16.94 -5.60
N ALA A 54 -1.47 17.39 -4.41
CA ALA A 54 -1.18 18.74 -3.95
C ALA A 54 0.32 18.94 -3.66
N GLN A 55 1.04 17.87 -3.29
CA GLN A 55 2.49 17.89 -3.12
C GLN A 55 3.26 17.83 -4.45
N LEU A 56 2.67 17.21 -5.48
CA LEU A 56 3.23 17.19 -6.82
C LEU A 56 3.12 18.60 -7.43
N GLN A 57 4.26 19.24 -7.69
CA GLN A 57 4.30 20.54 -8.34
C GLN A 57 3.56 20.48 -9.69
N PRO A 58 2.80 21.53 -10.07
CA PRO A 58 1.99 21.53 -11.29
C PRO A 58 2.81 21.28 -12.56
N GLY A 59 4.10 21.63 -12.58
CA GLY A 59 5.01 21.33 -13.69
C GLY A 59 5.45 19.87 -13.78
N ALA A 60 5.59 19.16 -12.64
CA ALA A 60 5.95 17.75 -12.61
C ALA A 60 4.74 16.81 -12.83
N ARG A 61 3.52 17.33 -12.64
CA ARG A 61 2.26 16.59 -12.73
C ARG A 61 1.97 16.03 -14.12
N SER A 62 2.41 16.70 -15.18
CA SER A 62 2.17 16.26 -16.57
C SER A 62 3.11 15.14 -17.03
N GLU A 63 4.31 15.03 -16.47
CA GLU A 63 5.32 14.05 -16.88
C GLU A 63 5.40 12.85 -15.94
N ASP A 64 4.92 12.97 -14.69
CA ASP A 64 5.05 11.89 -13.72
C ASP A 64 3.91 10.85 -13.84
N PRO A 65 4.21 9.56 -14.11
CA PRO A 65 3.20 8.51 -14.17
C PRO A 65 2.45 8.32 -12.84
N ARG A 66 3.01 8.76 -11.70
CA ARG A 66 2.31 8.77 -10.41
C ARG A 66 1.15 9.74 -10.41
N ALA A 67 1.34 10.93 -10.97
CA ALA A 67 0.31 11.96 -10.99
C ALA A 67 -0.95 11.44 -11.68
N ARG A 68 -0.80 10.82 -12.86
CA ARG A 68 -1.92 10.20 -13.59
C ARG A 68 -2.63 9.11 -12.78
N TYR A 69 -1.86 8.25 -12.10
CA TYR A 69 -2.44 7.18 -11.26
C TYR A 69 -3.20 7.74 -10.06
N VAL A 70 -2.68 8.80 -9.45
CA VAL A 70 -3.29 9.45 -8.29
C VAL A 70 -4.52 10.27 -8.72
N GLU A 71 -4.50 10.89 -9.89
CA GLU A 71 -5.65 11.61 -10.47
C GLU A 71 -6.84 10.67 -10.72
N GLN A 72 -6.56 9.47 -11.20
CA GLN A 72 -7.58 8.43 -11.41
C GLN A 72 -8.15 7.88 -10.09
N ASN A 73 -7.43 8.04 -8.98
CA ASN A 73 -7.78 7.49 -7.67
C ASN A 73 -7.93 8.57 -6.57
N LEU A 74 -8.31 9.79 -6.95
CA LEU A 74 -8.38 10.99 -6.08
C LEU A 74 -9.15 10.80 -4.76
N GLY A 75 -10.14 9.91 -4.72
CA GLY A 75 -10.95 9.59 -3.54
C GLY A 75 -10.37 8.51 -2.63
N GLU A 76 -9.23 7.92 -2.98
CA GLU A 76 -8.67 6.76 -2.28
C GLU A 76 -7.38 7.10 -1.51
N LEU A 77 -7.11 6.29 -0.47
CA LEU A 77 -5.83 6.30 0.23
C LEU A 77 -4.81 5.53 -0.59
N VAL A 78 -3.70 6.16 -0.90
CA VAL A 78 -2.60 5.61 -1.69
C VAL A 78 -1.42 5.33 -0.76
N TYR A 79 -0.77 4.20 -1.00
CA TYR A 79 0.50 3.84 -0.38
C TYR A 79 1.58 3.82 -1.43
N GLU A 80 2.67 4.54 -1.16
CA GLU A 80 3.89 4.45 -1.94
C GLU A 80 4.78 3.36 -1.34
N LEU A 81 4.82 2.21 -1.98
CA LEU A 81 5.63 1.06 -1.58
C LEU A 81 6.96 1.13 -2.31
N ARG A 82 8.08 1.05 -1.58
CA ARG A 82 9.40 0.99 -2.18
C ARG A 82 10.06 -0.35 -1.91
N CYS A 83 10.53 -0.97 -2.98
CA CYS A 83 11.31 -2.19 -2.93
C CYS A 83 12.75 -1.89 -2.54
N VAL A 84 13.40 -2.85 -1.87
CA VAL A 84 14.84 -2.81 -1.60
C VAL A 84 15.66 -2.71 -2.89
N ALA A 85 15.17 -3.30 -3.98
CA ALA A 85 15.77 -3.19 -5.32
C ALA A 85 15.61 -1.79 -5.96
N GLY A 86 14.92 -0.85 -5.31
CA GLY A 86 14.71 0.51 -5.82
C GLY A 86 13.41 0.73 -6.59
N HIS A 87 12.65 -0.32 -6.90
CA HIS A 87 11.33 -0.19 -7.56
C HIS A 87 10.32 0.51 -6.65
N GLN A 88 9.59 1.48 -7.21
CA GLN A 88 8.51 2.16 -6.50
C GLN A 88 7.18 1.72 -7.10
N VAL A 89 6.27 1.31 -6.22
CA VAL A 89 4.97 0.75 -6.57
C VAL A 89 3.92 1.52 -5.80
N LEU A 90 3.06 2.26 -6.50
CA LEU A 90 1.93 2.93 -5.88
C LEU A 90 0.71 2.01 -5.96
N ARG A 91 0.06 1.81 -4.81
CA ARG A 91 -1.15 1.00 -4.70
C ARG A 91 -2.14 1.63 -3.76
N THR A 92 -3.41 1.54 -4.09
CA THR A 92 -4.46 2.06 -3.23
C THR A 92 -4.78 1.07 -2.12
N MET A 93 -5.28 1.59 -0.99
CA MET A 93 -5.73 0.79 0.14
C MET A 93 -6.72 -0.32 -0.27
N PRO A 94 -7.79 -0.06 -1.04
CA PRO A 94 -8.72 -1.12 -1.44
C PRO A 94 -8.08 -2.15 -2.37
N GLU A 95 -7.13 -1.79 -3.24
CA GLU A 95 -6.37 -2.77 -4.03
C GLU A 95 -5.56 -3.71 -3.14
N ILE A 96 -4.82 -3.15 -2.18
CA ILE A 96 -4.01 -3.92 -1.23
C ILE A 96 -4.91 -4.82 -0.39
N VAL A 97 -6.01 -4.30 0.16
CA VAL A 97 -6.97 -5.08 0.94
C VAL A 97 -7.57 -6.20 0.09
N ARG A 98 -7.91 -5.93 -1.18
CA ARG A 98 -8.44 -6.92 -2.11
C ARG A 98 -7.42 -8.02 -2.35
N ARG A 99 -6.16 -7.70 -2.63
CA ARG A 99 -5.05 -8.66 -2.79
C ARG A 99 -4.80 -9.47 -1.52
N ILE A 100 -4.79 -8.82 -0.36
CA ILE A 100 -4.67 -9.47 0.96
C ILE A 100 -5.88 -10.36 1.26
N ARG A 101 -7.05 -10.09 0.69
CA ARG A 101 -8.22 -10.95 0.86
C ARG A 101 -8.22 -12.13 -0.13
N THR A 102 -7.77 -11.91 -1.37
CA THR A 102 -7.85 -12.90 -2.45
C THR A 102 -6.64 -13.81 -2.58
N ALA A 103 -5.45 -13.37 -2.17
CA ALA A 103 -4.28 -14.23 -2.26
C ALA A 103 -4.48 -15.50 -1.42
N ARG A 104 -3.75 -16.56 -1.74
CA ARG A 104 -3.70 -17.79 -0.94
C ARG A 104 -2.25 -17.95 -0.51
N GLY A 105 -1.99 -18.04 0.79
CA GLY A 105 -0.63 -18.12 1.35
C GLY A 105 -0.16 -16.86 2.08
N HIS A 106 1.15 -16.85 2.37
CA HIS A 106 1.85 -15.89 3.24
C HIS A 106 2.31 -14.61 2.50
N GLY A 107 2.52 -14.69 1.18
CA GLY A 107 2.94 -13.57 0.34
C GLY A 107 2.03 -13.36 -0.87
N THR A 108 1.80 -12.11 -1.26
CA THR A 108 1.09 -11.72 -2.48
C THR A 108 1.90 -10.69 -3.23
N THR A 109 1.97 -10.82 -4.55
CA THR A 109 2.43 -9.72 -5.40
C THR A 109 1.34 -8.64 -5.47
N VAL A 110 1.76 -7.39 -5.56
CA VAL A 110 0.86 -6.23 -5.68
C VAL A 110 1.00 -5.53 -7.01
#